data_AF-A0A7W0GQ61-F1
#
_entry.id   AF-A0A7W0GQ61-F1
#
_cell.length_a   1.000
_cell.length_b   1.000
_cell.length_c   1.000
_cell.angle_alpha   90.00
_cell.angle_beta   90.00
_cell.angle_gamma   90.00
#
_symmetry.space_group_name_H-M   'P 1'
#
loop_
_entity.id
_entity.type
_entity.pdbx_description
1 polymer ?
#
loop_
_entity_poly.entity_id
_entity_poly.type
_entity_poly.pdbx_seq_one_letter_code
_entity_poly.pdbx_strand_id
1 'polypeptide(L)' 'MTHTLLRSISFFILAGLLEIGGGYLIWLWLRERWAWWIGALGALVIVGYGVVPTLQPANPN' A
#
# COMPACT_ATOMS: atom_id res chain seq x y z
N MET A 1 -6.75 3.81 24.22
CA MET A 1 -5.37 4.26 23.94
C MET A 1 -4.50 3.16 23.31
N THR A 2 -4.35 1.97 23.91
CA THR A 2 -3.49 0.89 23.34
C THR A 2 -4.05 0.27 22.05
N HIS A 3 -5.36 0.02 21.98
CA HIS A 3 -6.01 -0.55 20.79
C HIS A 3 -5.92 0.37 19.55
N THR A 4 -6.00 1.69 19.76
CA THR A 4 -5.90 2.70 18.70
C THR A 4 -4.47 2.81 18.16
N LEU A 5 -3.47 2.72 19.03
CA LEU A 5 -2.06 2.72 18.63
C LEU A 5 -1.69 1.48 17.81
N LEU A 6 -2.10 0.29 18.26
CA LEU A 6 -1.83 -0.95 17.54
C LEU A 6 -2.46 -0.92 16.15
N ARG A 7 -3.70 -0.43 16.04
CA ARG A 7 -4.40 -0.26 14.77
C ARG A 7 -3.67 0.70 13.82
N SER A 8 -3.22 1.85 14.32
CA SER A 8 -2.44 2.82 13.52
C SER A 8 -1.12 2.23 13.01
N ILE A 9 -0.39 1.49 13.85
CA ILE A 9 0.86 0.84 13.44
C ILE A 9 0.59 -0.22 12.36
N SER A 10 -0.47 -1.02 12.50
CA SER A 10 -0.86 -2.01 11.49
C SER A 10 -1.18 -1.36 10.14
N PHE A 11 -1.95 -0.27 10.13
CA PHE A 11 -2.26 0.47 8.90
C PHE A 11 -1.02 1.11 8.28
N PHE A 12 -0.09 1.62 9.09
CA PHE A 12 1.16 2.20 8.61
C PHE A 12 2.05 1.15 7.92
N ILE A 13 2.22 -0.02 8.53
CA ILE A 13 2.98 -1.13 7.94
C ILE A 13 2.31 -1.62 6.64
N LEU A 14 0.98 -1.77 6.65
CA LEU A 14 0.22 -2.16 5.46
C LEU A 14 0.38 -1.15 4.33
N ALA A 15 0.30 0.14 4.63
CA ALA A 15 0.49 1.21 3.67
C ALA A 15 1.91 1.15 3.06
N GLY A 16 2.95 1.04 3.89
CA GLY A 16 4.33 0.92 3.40
C GLY A 16 4.56 -0.34 2.52
N LEU A 17 3.93 -1.46 2.86
CA LEU A 17 3.99 -2.69 2.04
C LEU A 17 3.31 -2.50 0.69
N LEU A 18 2.15 -1.85 0.64
CA LEU A 18 1.44 -1.57 -0.61
C LEU A 18 2.21 -0.56 -1.47
N GLU A 19 2.81 0.47 -0.88
CA GLU A 19 3.58 1.48 -1.60
C GLU A 19 4.83 0.87 -2.26
N ILE A 20 5.67 0.20 -1.47
CA ILE A 20 6.93 -0.39 -1.97
C ILE A 20 6.63 -1.62 -2.84
N GLY A 21 5.67 -2.47 -2.46
CA GLY A 21 5.29 -3.65 -3.22
C GLY A 21 4.63 -3.31 -4.57
N GLY A 22 3.74 -2.33 -4.59
CA GLY A 22 3.11 -1.84 -5.81
C GLY A 22 4.14 -1.21 -6.77
N GLY A 23 5.06 -0.41 -6.24
CA GLY A 23 6.18 0.15 -7.00
C GLY A 23 7.10 -0.93 -7.58
N TYR A 24 7.39 -1.98 -6.81
CA TYR A 24 8.19 -3.12 -7.26
C TYR A 24 7.53 -3.89 -8.42
N LEU A 25 6.21 -4.10 -8.38
CA LEU A 25 5.47 -4.75 -9.48
C LEU A 25 5.49 -3.91 -10.76
N ILE A 26 5.36 -2.58 -10.65
CA ILE A 26 5.53 -1.69 -11.82
C ILE A 26 6.97 -1.75 -12.33
N TRP A 27 7.96 -1.81 -11.44
CA TRP A 27 9.37 -1.92 -11.81
C TRP A 27 9.66 -3.22 -12.56
N LEU A 28 9.16 -4.37 -12.09
CA LEU A 28 9.21 -5.66 -12.79
C LEU A 28 8.63 -5.56 -14.21
N TRP A 29 7.46 -4.95 -14.35
CA TRP A 29 6.84 -4.76 -15.66
C TRP A 29 7.69 -3.90 -16.60
N LEU A 30 8.16 -2.74 -16.14
CA LEU A 30 8.88 -1.78 -16.98
C LEU A 30 10.33 -2.19 -17.29
N ARG A 31 11.05 -2.72 -16.30
CA ARG A 31 12.50 -2.97 -16.39
C ARG A 31 12.83 -4.41 -16.73
N GLU A 32 12.06 -5.36 -16.23
CA GLU A 32 12.28 -6.78 -16.53
C GLU A 32 11.40 -7.30 -17.68
N ARG A 33 10.59 -6.43 -18.31
CA ARG A 33 9.66 -6.76 -19.41
C ARG A 33 8.69 -7.89 -19.05
N TRP A 34 8.34 -7.99 -17.77
CA TRP A 34 7.30 -8.91 -17.32
C TRP A 34 5.95 -8.56 -17.97
N ALA A 35 4.99 -9.47 -17.87
CA ALA A 35 3.69 -9.31 -18.52
C ALA A 35 2.95 -8.04 -18.05
N TRP A 36 2.16 -7.44 -18.94
CA TRP A 36 1.45 -6.18 -18.69
C TRP A 36 0.52 -6.20 -17.47
N TRP A 37 -0.04 -7.37 -17.14
CA TRP A 37 -0.93 -7.53 -15.99
C TRP A 37 -0.20 -7.37 -14.64
N ILE A 38 1.11 -7.60 -14.58
CA ILE A 38 1.94 -7.36 -13.38
C ILE A 38 2.02 -5.85 -13.12
N GLY A 39 2.24 -5.05 -14.16
CA GLY A 39 2.22 -3.59 -14.07
C GLY A 39 0.84 -3.05 -13.70
N ALA A 40 -0.23 -3.63 -14.27
CA ALA A 40 -1.60 -3.28 -13.91
C ALA A 40 -1.94 -3.62 -12.45
N LEU A 41 -1.49 -4.77 -11.96
CA LEU A 41 -1.63 -5.15 -10.55
C LEU A 41 -0.84 -4.20 -9.64
N GLY A 42 0.39 -3.85 -10.02
CA GLY A 42 1.20 -2.86 -9.29
C GLY A 42 0.52 -1.49 -9.21
N ALA A 43 -0.04 -1.01 -10.33
CA ALA A 43 -0.80 0.23 -10.36
C ALA A 43 -2.05 0.18 -9.48
N LEU A 44 -2.81 -0.94 -9.52
CA LEU A 44 -3.96 -1.14 -8.64
C LEU A 44 -3.58 -1.11 -7.16
N VAL A 45 -2.45 -1.75 -6.82
CA VAL A 45 -1.91 -1.78 -5.45
C VAL A 45 -1.51 -0.39 -4.97
N ILE A 46 -0.86 0.42 -5.81
CA ILE A 46 -0.51 1.82 -5.49
C ILE A 46 -1.77 2.68 -5.33
N VAL A 47 -2.78 2.52 -6.19
CA VAL A 47 -4.05 3.24 -6.05
C VAL A 47 -4.75 2.84 -4.74
N GLY A 48 -4.76 1.54 -4.42
CA GLY A 48 -5.30 1.02 -3.17
C GLY A 48 -4.55 1.54 -1.94
N TYR A 49 -3.23 1.65 -2.02
CA TYR A 49 -2.41 2.31 -0.99
C TYR A 49 -2.94 3.71 -0.68
N GLY A 50 -3.30 4.54 -1.67
CA GLY A 50 -3.79 5.90 -1.42
C GLY A 50 -5.06 5.95 -0.54
N VAL A 51 -5.83 4.86 -0.49
CA VAL A 51 -7.05 4.75 0.32
C VAL A 51 -6.75 4.26 1.74
N VAL A 52 -5.78 3.36 1.93
CA VAL A 52 -5.52 2.71 3.22
C VAL A 52 -5.20 3.70 4.38
N PRO A 53 -4.33 4.73 4.21
CA PRO A 53 -4.07 5.75 5.23
C PRO A 53 -5.30 6.58 5.60
N THR A 54 -6.26 6.74 4.69
CA THR A 54 -7.47 7.55 4.94
C THR A 54 -8.43 6.87 5.93
N LEU A 55 -8.28 5.56 6.15
CA LEU A 55 -9.05 4.79 7.10
C LEU A 55 -8.52 4.90 8.54
N GLN A 56 -7.39 5.59 8.74
CA GLN A 56 -6.82 5.79 10.05
C GLN A 56 -7.66 6.80 10.85
N PRO A 57 -8.07 6.48 12.09
CA PRO A 57 -8.91 7.37 12.90
C PRO A 57 -8.17 8.66 13.24
N ALA A 58 -8.75 9.80 12.87
CA ALA A 58 -8.19 11.12 13.18
C ALA A 58 -8.25 11.47 14.69
N ASN A 59 -9.13 10.82 15.45
CA ASN A 59 -9.30 11.05 16.88
C ASN A 59 -8.87 9.84 17.72
N PRO A 60 -8.04 10.05 18.77
CA PRO A 60 -7.63 9.00 19.71
C PRO A 60 -8.64 8.74 20.84
N ASN A 61 -9.79 9.42 20.84
CA ASN A 61 -10.80 9.41 21.90
C ASN A 61 -11.69 8.16 21.86
#